data_AF-A0A7X7VR92-F1
#
_entry.id   AF-A0A7X7VR92-F1
#
_cell.length_a   1.000
_cell.length_b   1.000
_cell.length_c   1.000
_cell.angle_alpha   90.00
_cell.angle_beta   90.00
_cell.angle_gamma   90.00
#
_symmetry.space_group_name_H-M   'P 1'
#
loop_
_entity.id
_entity.type
_entity.pdbx_description
1 polymer ?
#
loop_
_entity_poly.entity_id
_entity_poly.type
_entity_poly.pdbx_seq_one_letter_code
_entity_poly.pdbx_strand_id
1 'polypeptide(L)'
;MQNKCQILFHNEYDIQVIRLGKKKEYHFGNVTLTKMLEVNFGFTGVRIGGGTGNPSSSDTDVFSKLWDITCTTTVTKDDKKNAAIHTLVGEIPPDTAHVGTITELGIMVGTTVVTHALIRDAEGNPMTIEKDDLTKVIVTARITMSLVPSAPWKALPIRHTQFYMKKAMDDEGQNKNYQWGGLGTQWLELCTNSNAAIGDGEMQQTYSYIGTSYYAYFTSASCYGYGNAAKTNAAADGKRKMTFDFRAPATLLDYPVYFNTVLLGGLCYAELPNAEIVPNYTIANYPVGTGDGSTKDFLCPFSYFVKDTDSIKVADQTLTRGVDYEVISDSNHEMLQELTPFARAEASGGNRESNKSGAGLFTRPLYTWPANQAQNFGNTNGWYSNQKRSEFISMITTDAPGIFDLKSSFRLNKFRLPQAFTAATYTLSVSDDGNTFTQVFQEVKEKNEELVVDFDATGRYWKLETTVNTTAAAFSANPMDVPFLGFVQDGYIHFKTAPSSGTRITMTVQMDRPFKTSETVIDYSAEVEISV
;
A
#
# COMPACT_ATOMS: atom_id res chain seq x y z
N MET A 1 -2.29 -1.97 -20.45
CA MET A 1 -2.25 -0.49 -20.46
C MET A 1 -0.80 -0.06 -20.60
N GLN A 2 -0.50 1.19 -20.96
CA GLN A 2 0.88 1.71 -20.97
C GLN A 2 0.86 3.08 -20.30
N ASN A 3 1.36 3.16 -19.07
CA ASN A 3 1.47 4.41 -18.30
C ASN A 3 2.95 4.81 -18.22
N LYS A 4 3.26 6.11 -18.05
CA LYS A 4 4.63 6.63 -17.93
C LYS A 4 4.76 7.62 -16.77
N CYS A 5 5.51 7.24 -15.74
CA CYS A 5 5.84 8.11 -14.60
C CYS A 5 7.29 8.57 -14.64
N GLN A 6 7.60 9.71 -13.99
CA GLN A 6 8.96 10.22 -13.78
C GLN A 6 9.20 10.47 -12.29
N ILE A 7 10.37 10.08 -11.79
CA ILE A 7 10.86 10.44 -10.45
C ILE A 7 11.87 11.58 -10.61
N LEU A 8 11.68 12.68 -9.89
CA LEU A 8 12.63 13.78 -9.78
C LEU A 8 13.34 13.74 -8.44
N PHE A 9 14.64 14.03 -8.46
CA PHE A 9 15.47 14.14 -7.27
C PHE A 9 15.80 15.61 -6.98
N HIS A 10 15.68 15.99 -5.72
CA HIS A 10 16.21 17.25 -5.22
C HIS A 10 16.99 16.97 -3.94
N ASN A 11 18.23 17.44 -3.87
CA ASN A 11 19.07 17.27 -2.68
C ASN A 11 19.48 18.61 -2.07
N GLU A 12 19.50 18.63 -0.75
CA GLU A 12 19.78 19.78 0.08
C GLU A 12 20.59 19.36 1.31
N TYR A 13 21.41 20.28 1.81
CA TYR A 13 22.29 20.07 2.96
C TYR A 13 22.16 21.25 3.92
N ASP A 14 21.95 20.93 5.19
CA ASP A 14 22.08 21.83 6.33
C ASP A 14 23.30 21.41 7.15
N ILE A 15 24.32 22.26 7.24
CA ILE A 15 25.54 21.99 8.00
C ILE A 15 25.61 22.93 9.19
N GLN A 16 25.78 22.38 10.40
CA GLN A 16 26.03 23.14 11.61
C GLN A 16 27.47 22.94 12.06
N VAL A 17 28.24 24.02 12.11
CA VAL A 17 29.62 24.04 12.60
C VAL A 17 29.63 24.65 13.99
N ILE A 18 30.09 23.90 14.98
CA ILE A 18 30.11 24.30 16.38
C ILE A 18 31.56 24.29 16.87
N ARG A 19 32.06 25.46 17.26
CA ARG A 19 33.40 25.61 17.85
C ARG A 19 33.30 26.42 19.13
N LEU A 20 33.71 25.86 20.26
CA LEU A 20 33.68 26.51 21.59
C LEU A 20 32.31 27.15 21.91
N GLY A 21 31.23 26.43 21.59
CA GLY A 21 29.85 26.89 21.81
C GLY A 21 29.31 27.92 20.80
N LYS A 22 30.13 28.41 19.86
CA LYS A 22 29.66 29.26 18.75
C LYS A 22 29.19 28.40 17.59
N LYS A 23 28.00 28.70 17.08
CA LYS A 23 27.37 27.99 15.96
C LYS A 23 27.44 28.83 14.68
N LYS A 24 27.78 28.20 13.57
CA LYS A 24 27.62 28.73 12.21
C LYS A 24 26.88 27.71 11.35
N GLU A 25 25.97 28.19 10.51
CA GLU A 25 25.13 27.34 9.67
C GLU A 25 25.38 27.60 8.19
N TYR A 26 25.23 26.53 7.40
CA TYR A 26 25.39 26.54 5.95
C TYR A 26 24.21 25.79 5.35
N HIS A 27 23.61 26.34 4.30
CA HIS A 27 22.51 25.71 3.56
C HIS A 27 22.81 25.76 2.06
N PHE A 28 22.82 24.60 1.41
CA PHE A 28 23.09 24.50 -0.03
C PHE A 28 22.51 23.22 -0.62
N GLY A 29 22.22 23.24 -1.92
CA GLY A 29 21.85 22.07 -2.71
C GLY A 29 22.73 21.98 -3.95
N ASN A 30 22.70 20.85 -4.67
CA ASN A 30 23.50 20.69 -5.88
C ASN A 30 23.00 19.52 -6.76
N VAL A 31 23.88 18.91 -7.57
CA VAL A 31 23.51 17.89 -8.55
C VAL A 31 23.32 16.51 -7.93
N THR A 32 22.31 15.80 -8.44
CA THR A 32 22.20 14.35 -8.32
C THR A 32 23.03 13.71 -9.43
N LEU A 33 23.78 12.66 -9.12
CA LEU A 33 24.67 11.99 -10.06
C LEU A 33 23.91 10.90 -10.84
N THR A 34 24.31 10.62 -12.08
CA THR A 34 23.77 9.52 -12.90
C THR A 34 23.90 8.17 -12.19
N LYS A 35 24.91 8.03 -11.31
CA LYS A 35 25.06 6.87 -10.42
C LYS A 35 23.83 6.59 -9.54
N MET A 36 22.99 7.59 -9.26
CA MET A 36 21.70 7.41 -8.59
C MET A 36 20.80 6.39 -9.33
N LEU A 37 20.91 6.30 -10.66
CA LEU A 37 20.17 5.36 -11.50
C LEU A 37 20.69 3.92 -11.40
N GLU A 38 21.83 3.69 -10.74
CA GLU A 38 22.52 2.39 -10.68
C GLU A 38 22.48 1.77 -9.28
N VAL A 39 22.10 2.54 -8.26
CA VAL A 39 22.17 2.16 -6.84
C VAL A 39 20.81 1.89 -6.22
N ASN A 40 20.82 1.30 -5.04
CA ASN A 40 19.61 1.09 -4.23
C ASN A 40 19.39 2.31 -3.34
N PHE A 41 18.17 2.78 -3.11
CA PHE A 41 17.91 3.98 -2.27
C PHE A 41 18.14 3.77 -0.75
N GLY A 42 18.98 2.80 -0.38
CA GLY A 42 19.48 2.59 0.98
C GLY A 42 20.61 3.56 1.31
N PHE A 43 20.29 4.84 1.47
CA PHE A 43 21.29 5.86 1.80
C PHE A 43 21.94 5.58 3.16
N THR A 44 23.27 5.49 3.17
CA THR A 44 24.07 5.01 4.32
C THR A 44 24.84 6.11 5.02
N GLY A 45 25.12 7.21 4.33
CA GLY A 45 26.00 8.24 4.87
C GLY A 45 26.25 9.40 3.93
N VAL A 46 27.20 10.24 4.31
CA VAL A 46 27.67 11.37 3.51
C VAL A 46 29.19 11.29 3.39
N ARG A 47 29.71 11.42 2.17
CA ARG A 47 31.13 11.62 1.90
C ARG A 47 31.45 13.10 1.99
N ILE A 48 32.52 13.41 2.70
CA ILE A 48 33.06 14.75 2.90
C ILE A 48 34.31 14.88 2.03
N GLY A 49 34.43 16.00 1.32
CA GLY A 49 35.54 16.23 0.41
C GLY A 49 36.12 17.64 0.44
N GLY A 50 37.20 17.76 -0.34
CA GLY A 50 37.97 18.97 -0.58
C GLY A 50 38.21 19.16 -2.08
N GLY A 51 37.93 20.33 -2.62
CA GLY A 51 38.20 20.60 -4.03
C GLY A 51 37.62 21.89 -4.54
N THR A 52 37.85 22.12 -5.83
CA THR A 52 37.35 23.28 -6.57
C THR A 52 36.84 22.81 -7.92
N GLY A 53 35.75 23.39 -8.40
CA GLY A 53 35.18 23.05 -9.69
C GLY A 53 33.69 23.35 -9.72
N ASN A 54 32.97 22.76 -10.67
CA ASN A 54 31.51 22.75 -10.68
C ASN A 54 31.05 21.30 -10.76
N PRO A 55 30.33 20.79 -9.75
CA PRO A 55 29.75 19.46 -9.78
C PRO A 55 28.90 19.24 -11.04
N SER A 56 29.03 18.06 -11.64
CA SER A 56 28.27 17.59 -12.80
C SER A 56 27.54 16.30 -12.45
N SER A 57 26.37 16.05 -13.07
CA SER A 57 25.65 14.78 -12.91
C SER A 57 26.47 13.57 -13.40
N SER A 58 27.45 13.80 -14.28
CA SER A 58 28.39 12.77 -14.75
C SER A 58 29.51 12.42 -13.76
N ASP A 59 29.64 13.18 -12.66
CA ASP A 59 30.69 12.90 -11.66
C ASP A 59 30.48 11.53 -11.03
N THR A 60 31.57 10.95 -10.53
CA THR A 60 31.56 9.61 -9.94
C THR A 60 31.80 9.62 -8.44
N ASP A 61 32.26 10.75 -7.91
CA ASP A 61 32.61 11.01 -6.52
C ASP A 61 32.73 12.53 -6.28
N VAL A 62 33.00 12.94 -5.05
CA VAL A 62 33.51 14.30 -4.73
C VAL A 62 34.91 14.50 -5.32
N PHE A 63 35.37 15.74 -5.52
CA PHE A 63 36.67 16.02 -6.15
C PHE A 63 37.87 15.39 -5.42
N SER A 64 37.92 15.50 -4.09
CA SER A 64 38.88 14.76 -3.26
C SER A 64 38.26 14.32 -1.97
N LYS A 65 38.15 13.01 -1.76
CA LYS A 65 37.64 12.43 -0.52
C LYS A 65 38.52 12.83 0.67
N LEU A 66 37.87 13.32 1.72
CA LEU A 66 38.47 13.48 3.05
C LEU A 66 38.01 12.34 3.96
N TRP A 67 36.70 12.24 4.20
CA TRP A 67 36.12 11.30 5.17
C TRP A 67 34.75 10.80 4.72
N ASP A 68 34.33 9.66 5.27
CA ASP A 68 32.96 9.17 5.16
C ASP A 68 32.31 9.23 6.54
N ILE A 69 31.10 9.80 6.62
CA ILE A 69 30.30 9.80 7.84
C ILE A 69 29.10 8.87 7.68
N THR A 70 28.97 7.91 8.59
CA THR A 70 27.75 7.11 8.72
C THR A 70 26.66 8.00 9.29
N CYS A 71 25.47 7.93 8.71
CA CYS A 71 24.34 8.74 9.14
C CYS A 71 23.22 7.89 9.72
N THR A 72 22.45 8.49 10.63
CA THR A 72 21.12 7.97 10.95
C THR A 72 20.17 8.43 9.86
N THR A 73 19.41 7.50 9.28
CA THR A 73 18.48 7.78 8.18
C THR A 73 17.04 7.69 8.67
N THR A 74 16.24 8.69 8.33
CA THR A 74 14.79 8.69 8.53
C THR A 74 14.11 9.02 7.21
N VAL A 75 12.88 8.54 7.03
CA VAL A 75 12.06 8.85 5.85
C VAL A 75 10.77 9.48 6.31
N THR A 76 10.45 10.64 5.75
CA THR A 76 9.24 11.40 6.07
C THR A 76 8.49 11.76 4.79
N LYS A 77 7.21 12.09 4.92
CA LYS A 77 6.33 12.43 3.81
C LYS A 77 6.16 13.95 3.68
N ASP A 78 6.07 14.43 2.44
CA ASP A 78 5.54 15.76 2.13
C ASP A 78 4.28 15.61 1.28
N ASP A 79 3.13 15.63 1.97
CA ASP A 79 1.80 15.48 1.36
C ASP A 79 1.47 16.60 0.36
N LYS A 80 2.11 17.78 0.50
CA LYS A 80 1.87 18.92 -0.41
C LYS A 80 2.67 18.78 -1.69
N LYS A 81 3.84 18.15 -1.62
CA LYS A 81 4.77 17.97 -2.74
C LYS A 81 4.72 16.58 -3.37
N ASN A 82 3.89 15.66 -2.86
CA ASN A 82 3.81 14.28 -3.34
C ASN A 82 5.19 13.60 -3.33
N ALA A 83 5.94 13.81 -2.25
CA ALA A 83 7.34 13.44 -2.18
C ALA A 83 7.68 12.63 -0.92
N ALA A 84 8.66 11.74 -1.07
CA ALA A 84 9.36 11.11 0.04
C ALA A 84 10.65 11.90 0.33
N ILE A 85 10.87 12.25 1.59
CA ILE A 85 12.07 12.97 2.04
C ILE A 85 12.89 12.02 2.90
N HIS A 86 14.02 11.57 2.36
CA HIS A 86 15.03 10.85 3.13
C HIS A 86 15.93 11.88 3.81
N THR A 87 15.95 11.88 5.14
CA THR A 87 16.82 12.75 5.95
C THR A 87 17.91 11.92 6.59
N LEU A 88 19.15 12.28 6.30
CA LEU A 88 20.37 11.70 6.84
C LEU A 88 20.99 12.69 7.82
N VAL A 89 21.26 12.25 9.05
CA VAL A 89 21.95 13.05 10.06
C VAL A 89 23.22 12.35 10.50
N GLY A 90 24.36 13.00 10.31
CA GLY A 90 25.68 12.51 10.70
C GLY A 90 26.50 13.58 11.41
N GLU A 91 27.52 13.15 12.14
CA GLU A 91 28.36 14.03 12.95
C GLU A 91 29.84 13.73 12.73
N ILE A 92 30.64 14.79 12.59
CA ILE A 92 32.09 14.75 12.69
C ILE A 92 32.46 15.33 14.08
N PRO A 93 33.03 14.52 14.99
CA PRO A 93 33.36 14.97 16.33
C PRO A 93 34.58 15.92 16.34
N PRO A 94 34.79 16.65 17.45
CA PRO A 94 36.02 17.40 17.68
C PRO A 94 37.16 16.42 18.02
N ASP A 95 37.89 15.98 17.01
CA ASP A 95 39.04 15.09 17.15
C ASP A 95 40.17 15.44 16.17
N THR A 96 41.35 14.86 16.39
CA THR A 96 42.55 15.07 15.56
C THR A 96 42.56 14.23 14.28
N ALA A 97 41.70 13.21 14.16
CA ALA A 97 41.61 12.35 12.98
C ALA A 97 40.86 13.02 11.84
N HIS A 98 39.98 13.97 12.17
CA HIS A 98 39.13 14.71 11.24
C HIS A 98 39.46 16.20 11.33
N VAL A 99 40.69 16.54 10.93
CA VAL A 99 41.17 17.92 10.75
C VAL A 99 41.40 18.17 9.27
N GLY A 100 40.81 19.23 8.73
CA GLY A 100 40.94 19.56 7.33
C GLY A 100 39.97 20.63 6.85
N THR A 101 40.09 20.93 5.57
CA THR A 101 39.35 21.99 4.90
C THR A 101 38.24 21.38 4.05
N ILE A 102 36.99 21.53 4.50
CA ILE A 102 35.81 20.96 3.83
C ILE A 102 35.25 21.98 2.84
N THR A 103 35.00 21.53 1.61
CA THR A 103 34.41 22.37 0.54
C THR A 103 33.26 21.69 -0.19
N GLU A 104 33.11 20.37 -0.03
CA GLU A 104 32.13 19.58 -0.77
C GLU A 104 31.62 18.38 0.02
N LEU A 105 30.42 17.92 -0.34
CA LEU A 105 29.74 16.79 0.27
C LEU A 105 29.00 15.97 -0.81
N GLY A 106 28.79 14.70 -0.53
CA GLY A 106 27.94 13.83 -1.35
C GLY A 106 27.26 12.73 -0.55
N ILE A 107 25.95 12.54 -0.72
CA ILE A 107 25.22 11.41 -0.15
C ILE A 107 25.75 10.10 -0.74
N MET A 108 25.86 9.07 0.10
CA MET A 108 26.32 7.73 -0.25
C MET A 108 25.21 6.68 -0.14
N VAL A 109 25.31 5.68 -1.01
CA VAL A 109 24.69 4.36 -0.86
C VAL A 109 25.82 3.33 -0.79
N GLY A 110 25.98 2.70 0.36
CA GLY A 110 27.16 1.86 0.62
C GLY A 110 28.42 2.72 0.53
N THR A 111 29.25 2.48 -0.48
CA THR A 111 30.47 3.26 -0.78
C THR A 111 30.33 4.18 -1.99
N THR A 112 29.22 4.10 -2.71
CA THR A 112 28.96 4.84 -3.95
C THR A 112 28.36 6.21 -3.63
N VAL A 113 28.97 7.28 -4.12
CA VAL A 113 28.40 8.63 -4.05
C VAL A 113 27.36 8.81 -5.14
N VAL A 114 26.21 9.39 -4.77
CA VAL A 114 25.03 9.52 -5.64
C VAL A 114 24.55 10.97 -5.80
N THR A 115 25.13 11.90 -5.05
CA THR A 115 24.94 13.35 -5.21
C THR A 115 26.30 14.03 -5.03
N HIS A 116 26.52 15.19 -5.63
CA HIS A 116 27.77 15.94 -5.44
C HIS A 116 27.45 17.42 -5.24
N ALA A 117 27.88 17.99 -4.10
CA ALA A 117 27.60 19.36 -3.73
C ALA A 117 28.82 20.12 -3.24
N LEU A 118 29.07 21.30 -3.82
CA LEU A 118 29.94 22.31 -3.23
C LEU A 118 29.19 23.15 -2.20
N ILE A 119 29.87 23.46 -1.10
CA ILE A 119 29.39 24.42 -0.10
C ILE A 119 29.43 25.80 -0.75
N ARG A 120 28.28 26.47 -0.81
CA ARG A 120 28.14 27.82 -1.37
C ARG A 120 27.32 28.72 -0.45
N ASP A 121 27.51 30.03 -0.57
CA ASP A 121 26.61 31.03 0.03
C ASP A 121 25.32 31.18 -0.77
N ALA A 122 24.42 32.03 -0.26
CA ALA A 122 23.12 32.27 -0.89
C ALA A 122 23.26 32.90 -2.30
N GLU A 123 24.40 33.55 -2.56
CA GLU A 123 24.78 34.16 -3.83
C GLU A 123 25.50 33.18 -4.77
N GLY A 124 25.75 31.95 -4.33
CA GLY A 124 26.38 30.89 -5.12
C GLY A 124 27.91 30.92 -5.13
N ASN A 125 28.55 31.74 -4.30
CA ASN A 125 30.01 31.76 -4.17
C ASN A 125 30.52 30.56 -3.36
N PRO A 126 31.62 29.91 -3.76
CA PRO A 126 32.21 28.83 -2.98
C PRO A 126 32.57 29.26 -1.56
N MET A 127 32.24 28.41 -0.60
CA MET A 127 32.58 28.58 0.81
C MET A 127 33.37 27.38 1.32
N THR A 128 34.04 27.59 2.45
CA THR A 128 34.90 26.59 3.08
C THR A 128 34.59 26.49 4.57
N ILE A 129 34.67 25.28 5.11
CA ILE A 129 34.62 25.00 6.54
C ILE A 129 36.00 24.51 6.97
N GLU A 130 36.69 25.33 7.75
CA GLU A 130 37.91 24.91 8.44
C GLU A 130 37.53 24.10 9.68
N LYS A 131 37.85 22.80 9.66
CA LYS A 131 37.58 21.87 10.75
C LYS A 131 38.90 21.58 11.48
N ASP A 132 39.00 22.02 12.72
CA ASP A 132 40.07 21.65 13.65
C ASP A 132 39.61 20.58 14.66
N ASP A 133 40.50 20.20 15.57
CA ASP A 133 40.27 19.18 16.60
C ASP A 133 39.34 19.64 17.74
N LEU A 134 38.92 20.91 17.74
CA LEU A 134 37.96 21.48 18.69
C LEU A 134 36.60 21.76 18.07
N THR A 135 36.50 21.65 16.75
CA THR A 135 35.28 21.95 15.99
C THR A 135 34.47 20.68 15.81
N LYS A 136 33.16 20.77 16.02
CA LYS A 136 32.17 19.73 15.73
C LYS A 136 31.37 20.13 14.51
N VAL A 137 31.09 19.20 13.61
CA VAL A 137 30.26 19.44 12.41
C VAL A 137 29.11 18.46 12.40
N ILE A 138 27.88 18.97 12.34
CA ILE A 138 26.67 18.17 12.16
C ILE A 138 26.19 18.39 10.74
N VAL A 139 26.01 17.29 10.01
CA VAL A 139 25.52 17.27 8.63
C VAL A 139 24.10 16.74 8.64
N THR A 140 23.16 17.51 8.13
CA THR A 140 21.82 17.04 7.78
C THR A 140 21.67 17.10 6.28
N ALA A 141 21.70 15.96 5.60
CA ALA A 141 21.46 15.87 4.17
C ALA A 141 20.02 15.40 3.93
N ARG A 142 19.29 16.03 3.02
CA ARG A 142 17.99 15.53 2.57
C ARG A 142 18.01 15.25 1.08
N ILE A 143 17.41 14.13 0.71
CA ILE A 143 17.05 13.85 -0.67
C ILE A 143 15.53 13.69 -0.75
N THR A 144 14.94 14.61 -1.51
CA THR A 144 13.52 14.65 -1.83
C THR A 144 13.31 13.95 -3.15
N MET A 145 12.56 12.86 -3.12
CA MET A 145 12.15 12.10 -4.29
C MET A 145 10.69 12.45 -4.58
N SER A 146 10.45 13.17 -5.67
CA SER A 146 9.11 13.61 -6.08
C SER A 146 8.65 12.81 -7.29
N LEU A 147 7.43 12.27 -7.22
CA LEU A 147 6.80 11.68 -8.39
C LEU A 147 6.16 12.81 -9.20
N VAL A 148 6.65 13.04 -10.42
CA VAL A 148 6.05 14.03 -11.33
C VAL A 148 5.35 13.29 -12.46
N PRO A 149 4.04 13.48 -12.63
CA PRO A 149 3.34 12.90 -13.77
C PRO A 149 3.78 13.60 -15.06
N SER A 150 4.09 12.83 -16.10
CA SER A 150 4.13 13.36 -17.47
C SER A 150 2.72 13.78 -17.93
N ALA A 151 1.71 13.07 -17.44
CA ALA A 151 0.31 13.38 -17.20
C ALA A 151 -0.35 12.07 -16.73
N PRO A 152 -1.50 12.12 -16.06
CA PRO A 152 -1.64 12.59 -14.71
C PRO A 152 -1.53 11.42 -13.71
N TRP A 153 -0.97 11.72 -12.53
CA TRP A 153 -1.00 10.88 -11.33
C TRP A 153 -1.04 11.84 -10.15
N LYS A 154 -2.02 11.70 -9.25
CA LYS A 154 -1.97 12.27 -7.90
C LYS A 154 -1.36 11.23 -6.97
N ALA A 155 -0.20 11.53 -6.39
CA ALA A 155 0.25 10.77 -5.22
C ALA A 155 -0.68 11.08 -4.04
N LEU A 156 -0.98 10.05 -3.25
CA LEU A 156 -1.65 10.21 -1.96
C LEU A 156 -0.68 9.79 -0.84
N PRO A 157 -0.86 10.32 0.39
CA PRO A 157 0.09 10.15 1.48
C PRO A 157 0.27 8.69 1.93
N ILE A 158 1.53 8.28 2.02
CA ILE A 158 1.98 7.08 2.70
C ILE A 158 1.33 6.98 4.09
N ARG A 159 0.61 5.89 4.34
CA ARG A 159 0.41 5.34 5.68
C ARG A 159 1.21 4.04 5.75
N HIS A 160 2.34 4.14 6.42
CA HIS A 160 3.26 3.05 6.74
C HIS A 160 3.83 2.24 5.55
N THR A 161 4.95 2.72 5.01
CA THR A 161 5.96 1.84 4.40
C THR A 161 7.22 1.99 5.24
N GLN A 162 7.51 1.01 6.10
CA GLN A 162 8.86 0.88 6.62
C GLN A 162 9.63 -0.09 5.70
N PHE A 163 10.85 0.29 5.31
CA PHE A 163 11.71 -0.44 4.39
C PHE A 163 12.39 -1.64 5.10
N TYR A 164 12.20 -2.89 4.64
CA TYR A 164 12.92 -4.06 5.20
C TYR A 164 13.33 -5.15 4.19
N MET A 165 14.39 -5.88 4.56
CA MET A 165 15.18 -6.85 3.78
C MET A 165 14.54 -8.25 3.72
N LYS A 166 14.77 -9.00 2.64
CA LYS A 166 14.31 -10.40 2.48
C LYS A 166 15.47 -11.39 2.56
N LYS A 167 15.26 -12.51 3.25
CA LYS A 167 15.98 -13.77 2.98
C LYS A 167 15.12 -14.60 2.02
N ALA A 168 15.67 -15.00 0.89
CA ALA A 168 15.03 -15.94 -0.03
C ALA A 168 15.98 -17.12 -0.27
N MET A 169 15.41 -18.31 -0.51
CA MET A 169 16.18 -19.43 -1.02
C MET A 169 16.37 -19.23 -2.53
N ASP A 170 17.59 -19.38 -3.04
CA ASP A 170 17.86 -19.39 -4.48
C ASP A 170 17.40 -20.73 -5.12
N ASP A 171 17.58 -20.85 -6.44
CA ASP A 171 17.17 -22.03 -7.22
C ASP A 171 17.86 -23.34 -6.76
N GLU A 172 18.87 -23.22 -5.90
CA GLU A 172 19.64 -24.32 -5.31
C GLU A 172 19.25 -24.57 -3.83
N GLY A 173 18.21 -23.88 -3.34
CA GLY A 173 17.71 -24.02 -1.97
C GLY A 173 18.57 -23.31 -0.92
N GLN A 174 19.55 -22.48 -1.31
CA GLN A 174 20.43 -21.78 -0.38
C GLN A 174 19.85 -20.43 0.04
N ASN A 175 19.89 -20.16 1.35
CA ASN A 175 19.43 -18.88 1.89
C ASN A 175 20.35 -17.72 1.47
N LYS A 176 19.86 -16.85 0.58
CA LYS A 176 20.50 -15.59 0.18
C LYS A 176 19.80 -14.39 0.83
N ASN A 177 20.60 -13.46 1.35
CA ASN A 177 20.13 -12.14 1.77
C ASN A 177 19.99 -11.25 0.54
N TYR A 178 18.76 -10.91 0.15
CA TYR A 178 18.50 -9.91 -0.86
C TYR A 178 18.19 -8.57 -0.17
N GLN A 179 19.05 -7.58 -0.37
CA GLN A 179 18.80 -6.22 0.08
C GLN A 179 17.62 -5.65 -0.72
N TRP A 180 16.52 -5.30 -0.05
CA TRP A 180 15.39 -4.59 -0.66
C TRP A 180 15.83 -3.18 -1.09
N GLY A 181 15.32 -2.72 -2.23
CA GLY A 181 15.69 -1.43 -2.80
C GLY A 181 16.70 -1.53 -3.94
N GLY A 182 17.12 -2.75 -4.30
CA GLY A 182 17.60 -3.09 -5.64
C GLY A 182 16.86 -2.33 -6.74
N LEU A 183 17.45 -1.35 -7.43
CA LEU A 183 16.82 -0.92 -8.70
C LEU A 183 16.75 -2.11 -9.69
N GLY A 184 17.60 -3.14 -9.49
CA GLY A 184 17.55 -4.43 -10.18
C GLY A 184 16.54 -5.46 -9.63
N THR A 185 15.81 -5.13 -8.56
CA THR A 185 14.80 -6.00 -7.93
C THR A 185 13.45 -5.30 -7.81
N GLN A 186 13.09 -4.40 -8.73
CA GLN A 186 11.80 -3.72 -8.63
C GLN A 186 10.64 -4.62 -9.07
N TRP A 187 9.51 -4.49 -8.39
CA TRP A 187 8.27 -5.21 -8.69
C TRP A 187 7.09 -4.25 -8.77
N LEU A 188 6.15 -4.61 -9.63
CA LEU A 188 4.83 -4.02 -9.70
C LEU A 188 3.83 -4.99 -9.08
N GLU A 189 2.99 -4.47 -8.21
CA GLU A 189 2.02 -5.19 -7.41
C GLU A 189 0.63 -4.55 -7.58
N LEU A 190 -0.39 -5.35 -7.88
CA LEU A 190 -1.79 -4.93 -7.76
C LEU A 190 -2.27 -5.36 -6.39
N CYS A 191 -2.67 -4.41 -5.55
CA CYS A 191 -3.06 -4.70 -4.18
C CYS A 191 -4.54 -4.41 -3.94
N THR A 192 -5.15 -5.24 -3.12
CA THR A 192 -6.44 -4.95 -2.51
C THR A 192 -6.17 -4.24 -1.17
N ASN A 193 -7.17 -3.55 -0.59
CA ASN A 193 -7.00 -2.88 0.71
C ASN A 193 -6.92 -3.87 1.89
N SER A 194 -6.43 -5.08 1.63
CA SER A 194 -6.94 -6.29 2.25
C SER A 194 -5.89 -7.39 2.09
N ASN A 195 -5.28 -7.77 3.21
CA ASN A 195 -4.51 -8.99 3.54
C ASN A 195 -4.63 -10.33 2.76
N ALA A 196 -5.03 -10.47 1.49
CA ALA A 196 -4.99 -11.77 0.83
C ALA A 196 -3.63 -12.11 0.20
N ALA A 197 -3.01 -13.19 0.69
CA ALA A 197 -1.99 -13.94 -0.03
C ALA A 197 -2.65 -15.25 -0.48
N ILE A 198 -2.51 -15.61 -1.74
CA ILE A 198 -3.05 -16.88 -2.25
C ILE A 198 -1.90 -17.68 -2.79
N GLY A 199 -1.66 -18.83 -2.19
CA GLY A 199 -0.92 -19.92 -2.83
C GLY A 199 -1.91 -21.02 -3.16
N ASP A 200 -2.46 -21.02 -4.38
CA ASP A 200 -2.89 -22.27 -5.00
C ASP A 200 -2.94 -22.13 -6.52
N GLY A 201 -2.50 -23.20 -7.18
CA GLY A 201 -2.28 -23.27 -8.62
C GLY A 201 -0.79 -23.45 -8.94
N GLU A 202 -0.48 -24.49 -9.70
CA GLU A 202 0.84 -24.72 -10.29
C GLU A 202 1.27 -23.48 -11.11
N MET A 203 1.93 -22.53 -10.46
CA MET A 203 2.60 -21.44 -11.17
C MET A 203 3.79 -22.05 -11.90
N GLN A 204 3.65 -22.21 -13.21
CA GLN A 204 4.77 -22.58 -14.06
C GLN A 204 5.92 -21.58 -13.83
N GLN A 205 7.14 -22.10 -13.67
CA GLN A 205 8.38 -21.39 -13.29
C GLN A 205 8.69 -20.09 -14.07
N THR A 206 7.96 -19.82 -15.15
CA THR A 206 8.11 -18.65 -16.01
C THR A 206 7.35 -17.40 -15.54
N TYR A 207 6.38 -17.52 -14.62
CA TYR A 207 5.59 -16.39 -14.10
C TYR A 207 5.82 -16.25 -12.60
N SER A 208 6.26 -15.07 -12.18
CA SER A 208 6.97 -14.89 -10.91
C SER A 208 6.06 -14.84 -9.68
N TYR A 209 6.47 -15.63 -8.68
CA TYR A 209 6.28 -15.65 -7.23
C TYR A 209 5.24 -14.73 -6.53
N ILE A 210 4.32 -15.33 -5.77
CA ILE A 210 3.51 -14.69 -4.71
C ILE A 210 4.38 -14.52 -3.45
N GLY A 211 4.56 -13.28 -2.97
CA GLY A 211 5.34 -13.00 -1.78
C GLY A 211 4.52 -12.88 -0.50
N THR A 212 4.79 -13.73 0.48
CA THR A 212 4.64 -13.41 1.91
C THR A 212 6.02 -13.11 2.51
N SER A 213 6.13 -12.04 3.30
CA SER A 213 7.38 -11.62 3.98
C SER A 213 7.71 -12.49 5.19
N TYR A 214 9.00 -12.81 5.40
CA TYR A 214 9.53 -13.27 6.68
C TYR A 214 10.13 -12.07 7.43
N TYR A 215 9.51 -11.73 8.57
CA TYR A 215 9.89 -10.75 9.61
C TYR A 215 9.92 -9.24 9.30
N ALA A 216 8.92 -8.57 9.90
CA ALA A 216 8.76 -7.21 10.44
C ALA A 216 9.49 -6.05 9.74
N TYR A 217 8.85 -5.02 9.20
CA TYR A 217 7.74 -4.25 9.78
C TYR A 217 6.95 -3.46 8.71
N PHE A 218 5.64 -3.27 8.97
CA PHE A 218 4.65 -2.36 8.36
C PHE A 218 4.59 -2.18 6.83
N THR A 219 3.65 -2.91 6.20
CA THR A 219 2.84 -2.44 5.06
C THR A 219 1.42 -3.04 5.14
N SER A 220 0.40 -2.25 4.77
CA SER A 220 -1.03 -2.52 4.98
C SER A 220 -1.80 -2.84 3.69
N ALA A 221 -1.16 -3.48 2.71
CA ALA A 221 -1.84 -3.94 1.50
C ALA A 221 -1.42 -5.37 1.19
N SER A 222 -2.32 -6.13 0.56
CA SER A 222 -2.00 -7.47 0.06
C SER A 222 -2.09 -7.47 -1.43
N CYS A 223 -1.04 -7.99 -2.03
CA CYS A 223 -0.76 -7.79 -3.42
C CYS A 223 -0.85 -9.12 -4.16
N TYR A 224 -1.51 -9.10 -5.31
CA TYR A 224 -1.72 -10.26 -6.15
C TYR A 224 -0.81 -10.15 -7.36
N GLY A 225 0.04 -11.16 -7.50
CA GLY A 225 0.93 -11.36 -8.62
C GLY A 225 2.13 -10.42 -8.68
N TYR A 226 3.16 -10.93 -9.34
CA TYR A 226 4.45 -10.28 -9.46
C TYR A 226 4.73 -10.00 -10.93
N GLY A 227 4.66 -8.73 -11.31
CA GLY A 227 5.30 -8.29 -12.54
C GLY A 227 6.79 -8.11 -12.23
N ASN A 228 7.62 -9.04 -12.71
CA ASN A 228 9.07 -8.84 -12.67
C ASN A 228 9.44 -7.82 -13.73
N ALA A 229 10.22 -6.79 -13.37
CA ALA A 229 10.76 -5.89 -14.37
C ALA A 229 11.55 -6.70 -15.42
N ALA A 230 11.21 -6.56 -16.70
CA ALA A 230 11.98 -7.17 -17.77
C ALA A 230 13.46 -6.75 -17.65
N LYS A 231 14.37 -7.68 -17.96
CA LYS A 231 15.84 -7.62 -17.79
C LYS A 231 16.56 -6.38 -18.39
N THR A 232 15.88 -5.41 -18.98
CA THR A 232 16.48 -4.16 -19.46
C THR A 232 16.54 -3.12 -18.34
N ASN A 233 17.32 -3.45 -17.31
CA ASN A 233 17.73 -2.56 -16.22
C ASN A 233 18.94 -1.68 -16.60
N ALA A 234 19.13 -1.40 -17.90
CA ALA A 234 20.26 -0.62 -18.37
C ALA A 234 19.92 0.88 -18.25
N ALA A 235 20.68 1.60 -17.43
CA ALA A 235 20.71 3.05 -17.50
C ALA A 235 21.36 3.45 -18.84
N ALA A 236 20.64 4.22 -19.65
CA ALA A 236 21.12 4.75 -20.91
C ALA A 236 20.59 6.19 -21.06
N ASP A 237 21.41 7.09 -21.59
CA ASP A 237 21.03 8.47 -21.90
C ASP A 237 20.42 9.25 -20.72
N GLY A 238 20.94 9.05 -19.50
CA GLY A 238 20.45 9.73 -18.28
C GLY A 238 19.07 9.24 -17.81
N LYS A 239 18.62 8.09 -18.30
CA LYS A 239 17.33 7.49 -17.99
C LYS A 239 17.47 6.02 -17.63
N ARG A 240 16.51 5.53 -16.85
CA ARG A 240 16.30 4.11 -16.60
C ARG A 240 14.83 3.78 -16.83
N LYS A 241 14.55 2.80 -17.69
CA LYS A 241 13.19 2.32 -17.98
C LYS A 241 12.95 0.95 -17.40
N MET A 242 11.73 0.70 -16.94
CA MET A 242 11.33 -0.56 -16.35
C MET A 242 9.97 -0.92 -16.92
N THR A 243 9.87 -2.13 -17.48
CA THR A 243 8.62 -2.66 -18.04
C THR A 243 8.17 -3.82 -17.18
N PHE A 244 6.92 -3.78 -16.75
CA PHE A 244 6.29 -4.77 -15.89
C PHE A 244 5.18 -5.44 -16.68
N ASP A 245 5.17 -6.76 -16.72
CA ASP A 245 4.07 -7.56 -17.27
C ASP A 245 3.52 -8.49 -16.17
N PHE A 246 2.21 -8.46 -15.97
CA PHE A 246 1.49 -9.22 -14.96
C PHE A 246 0.35 -10.01 -15.58
N ARG A 247 0.19 -11.25 -15.12
CA ARG A 247 -0.98 -12.08 -15.39
C ARG A 247 -1.50 -12.75 -14.12
N ALA A 248 -2.76 -12.55 -13.76
CA ALA A 248 -3.48 -13.41 -12.82
C ALA A 248 -4.35 -14.41 -13.61
N PRO A 249 -4.06 -15.72 -13.54
CA PRO A 249 -4.83 -16.73 -14.24
C PRO A 249 -6.20 -16.94 -13.59
N ALA A 250 -7.16 -17.44 -14.38
CA ALA A 250 -8.52 -17.73 -13.94
C ALA A 250 -8.56 -18.69 -12.71
N THR A 251 -7.62 -19.62 -12.61
CA THR A 251 -7.53 -20.61 -11.53
C THR A 251 -6.98 -20.08 -10.21
N LEU A 252 -6.51 -18.82 -10.15
CA LEU A 252 -5.87 -18.28 -8.94
C LEU A 252 -6.89 -18.00 -7.82
N LEU A 253 -8.17 -17.80 -8.15
CA LEU A 253 -9.15 -17.25 -7.23
C LEU A 253 -10.56 -17.73 -7.57
N ASP A 254 -11.22 -18.37 -6.62
CA ASP A 254 -12.61 -18.82 -6.73
C ASP A 254 -13.63 -17.75 -6.28
N TYR A 255 -13.17 -16.66 -5.65
CA TYR A 255 -14.01 -15.55 -5.17
C TYR A 255 -13.72 -14.26 -5.94
N PRO A 256 -14.74 -13.39 -6.13
CA PRO A 256 -14.55 -12.05 -6.67
C PRO A 256 -13.65 -11.18 -5.79
N VAL A 257 -12.70 -10.49 -6.42
CA VAL A 257 -11.74 -9.62 -5.74
C VAL A 257 -11.56 -8.33 -6.55
N TYR A 258 -11.54 -7.19 -5.86
CA TYR A 258 -11.40 -5.87 -6.47
C TYR A 258 -10.11 -5.18 -6.02
N PHE A 259 -9.31 -4.76 -7.00
CA PHE A 259 -8.03 -4.11 -6.75
C PHE A 259 -8.24 -2.64 -6.44
N ASN A 260 -7.63 -2.16 -5.36
CA ASN A 260 -7.83 -0.79 -4.86
C ASN A 260 -6.53 0.01 -4.83
N THR A 261 -5.39 -0.63 -5.11
CA THR A 261 -4.08 0.00 -5.12
C THR A 261 -3.21 -0.62 -6.20
N VAL A 262 -2.38 0.20 -6.83
CA VAL A 262 -1.23 -0.22 -7.63
C VAL A 262 0.02 0.21 -6.88
N LEU A 263 0.96 -0.70 -6.65
CA LEU A 263 2.20 -0.47 -5.92
C LEU A 263 3.41 -0.77 -6.80
N LEU A 264 4.39 0.13 -6.77
CA LEU A 264 5.73 -0.05 -7.30
C LEU A 264 6.69 -0.11 -6.11
N GLY A 265 7.19 -1.32 -5.84
CA GLY A 265 7.98 -1.62 -4.64
C GLY A 265 9.16 -0.67 -4.44
N GLY A 266 9.13 0.06 -3.32
CA GLY A 266 10.21 0.98 -2.94
C GLY A 266 10.23 2.30 -3.71
N LEU A 267 9.24 2.59 -4.57
CA LEU A 267 9.15 3.82 -5.35
C LEU A 267 7.88 4.62 -5.06
N CYS A 268 6.71 4.08 -5.40
CA CYS A 268 5.43 4.79 -5.29
C CYS A 268 4.24 3.83 -5.31
N TYR A 269 3.06 4.34 -4.98
CA TYR A 269 1.78 3.63 -5.14
C TYR A 269 0.71 4.61 -5.60
N ALA A 270 -0.43 4.09 -6.05
CA ALA A 270 -1.64 4.88 -6.17
C ALA A 270 -2.89 4.07 -5.86
N GLU A 271 -3.87 4.77 -5.33
CA GLU A 271 -5.19 4.22 -5.04
C GLU A 271 -6.05 4.18 -6.32
N LEU A 272 -6.94 3.20 -6.37
CA LEU A 272 -8.01 3.07 -7.34
C LEU A 272 -9.35 3.40 -6.65
N PRO A 273 -10.33 3.97 -7.37
CA PRO A 273 -10.33 4.18 -8.82
C PRO A 273 -9.46 5.37 -9.23
N ASN A 274 -8.69 5.19 -10.29
CA ASN A 274 -7.88 6.26 -10.88
C ASN A 274 -7.81 6.03 -12.39
N ALA A 275 -8.63 6.80 -13.13
CA ALA A 275 -8.79 6.69 -14.57
C ALA A 275 -7.50 6.97 -15.37
N GLU A 276 -6.51 7.58 -14.72
CA GLU A 276 -5.21 7.89 -15.30
C GLU A 276 -4.26 6.67 -15.29
N ILE A 277 -4.53 5.71 -14.40
CA ILE A 277 -3.77 4.47 -14.20
C ILE A 277 -4.50 3.31 -14.84
N VAL A 278 -5.79 3.23 -14.52
CA VAL A 278 -6.73 2.24 -15.01
C VAL A 278 -7.87 3.01 -15.66
N PRO A 279 -7.77 3.37 -16.94
CA PRO A 279 -8.87 3.96 -17.67
C PRO A 279 -10.08 3.03 -17.59
N ASN A 280 -11.27 3.64 -17.54
CA ASN A 280 -12.50 2.86 -17.53
C ASN A 280 -12.53 1.90 -18.72
N TYR A 281 -12.87 0.65 -18.45
CA TYR A 281 -12.93 -0.39 -19.47
C TYR A 281 -14.25 -1.13 -19.42
N THR A 282 -14.72 -1.54 -20.60
CA THR A 282 -16.03 -2.14 -20.76
C THR A 282 -15.96 -3.65 -20.59
N ILE A 283 -16.81 -4.18 -19.71
CA ILE A 283 -17.18 -5.58 -19.70
C ILE A 283 -18.50 -5.70 -20.46
N ALA A 284 -18.47 -6.35 -21.63
CA ALA A 284 -19.60 -6.41 -22.53
C ALA A 284 -20.34 -7.75 -22.46
N ASN A 285 -21.66 -7.70 -22.40
CA ASN A 285 -22.58 -8.84 -22.47
C ASN A 285 -22.25 -9.98 -21.48
N TYR A 286 -21.84 -9.63 -20.25
CA TYR A 286 -21.60 -10.60 -19.19
C TYR A 286 -22.90 -11.36 -18.86
N PRO A 287 -22.88 -12.70 -18.76
CA PRO A 287 -24.08 -13.47 -18.47
C PRO A 287 -24.60 -13.19 -17.06
N VAL A 288 -25.88 -12.84 -16.95
CA VAL A 288 -26.58 -12.68 -15.67
C VAL A 288 -27.39 -13.93 -15.33
N GLY A 289 -28.10 -14.47 -16.31
CA GLY A 289 -28.96 -15.64 -16.14
C GLY A 289 -29.92 -15.86 -17.30
N THR A 290 -30.92 -16.70 -17.06
CA THR A 290 -31.98 -17.00 -18.02
C THR A 290 -33.33 -16.74 -17.36
N GLY A 291 -34.22 -16.04 -18.07
CA GLY A 291 -35.58 -15.82 -17.63
C GLY A 291 -36.35 -17.12 -17.44
N ASP A 292 -37.19 -17.18 -16.42
CA ASP A 292 -38.11 -18.29 -16.14
C ASP A 292 -39.59 -17.90 -16.34
N GLY A 293 -39.87 -16.62 -16.64
CA GLY A 293 -41.22 -16.06 -16.78
C GLY A 293 -41.87 -15.58 -15.48
N SER A 294 -41.20 -15.71 -14.33
CA SER A 294 -41.76 -15.34 -13.02
C SER A 294 -40.81 -14.56 -12.12
N THR A 295 -39.52 -14.88 -12.14
CA THR A 295 -38.49 -14.27 -11.30
C THR A 295 -38.21 -12.85 -11.77
N LYS A 296 -38.18 -11.91 -10.82
CA LYS A 296 -37.89 -10.49 -11.07
C LYS A 296 -36.52 -10.07 -10.56
N ASP A 297 -35.96 -10.82 -9.63
CA ASP A 297 -34.71 -10.48 -8.98
C ASP A 297 -33.63 -11.47 -9.43
N PHE A 298 -32.63 -10.95 -10.13
CA PHE A 298 -31.49 -11.73 -10.59
C PHE A 298 -30.22 -11.21 -9.91
N LEU A 299 -29.40 -12.11 -9.37
CA LEU A 299 -28.15 -11.72 -8.73
C LEU A 299 -27.29 -10.93 -9.71
N CYS A 300 -26.85 -9.74 -9.32
CA CYS A 300 -25.94 -8.96 -10.14
C CYS A 300 -24.56 -9.65 -10.14
N PRO A 301 -23.94 -9.88 -11.31
CA PRO A 301 -22.65 -10.56 -11.37
C PRO A 301 -21.47 -9.71 -10.84
N PHE A 302 -21.70 -8.42 -10.55
CA PHE A 302 -20.67 -7.50 -10.09
C PHE A 302 -21.07 -6.85 -8.76
N SER A 303 -20.16 -6.92 -7.80
CA SER A 303 -20.26 -6.22 -6.50
C SER A 303 -19.97 -4.73 -6.62
N TYR A 304 -19.20 -4.32 -7.64
CA TYR A 304 -18.85 -2.92 -7.91
C TYR A 304 -18.70 -2.67 -9.41
N PHE A 305 -19.22 -1.54 -9.91
CA PHE A 305 -18.98 -1.03 -11.27
C PHE A 305 -19.19 0.49 -11.31
N VAL A 306 -18.77 1.16 -12.40
CA VAL A 306 -18.94 2.62 -12.52
C VAL A 306 -20.43 2.96 -12.55
N LYS A 307 -20.83 3.86 -11.66
CA LYS A 307 -22.21 4.29 -11.50
C LYS A 307 -22.83 4.72 -12.84
N ASP A 308 -24.07 4.28 -13.08
CA ASP A 308 -24.91 4.62 -14.23
C ASP A 308 -24.33 4.19 -15.59
N THR A 309 -23.42 3.21 -15.62
CA THR A 309 -22.82 2.65 -16.85
C THR A 309 -23.37 1.28 -17.24
N ASP A 310 -24.29 0.74 -16.44
CA ASP A 310 -24.95 -0.52 -16.71
C ASP A 310 -25.87 -0.44 -17.93
N SER A 311 -25.88 -1.52 -18.71
CA SER A 311 -26.82 -1.74 -19.81
C SER A 311 -27.23 -3.21 -19.79
N ILE A 312 -28.48 -3.46 -19.42
CA ILE A 312 -29.07 -4.80 -19.38
C ILE A 312 -29.76 -5.12 -20.70
N LYS A 313 -29.57 -6.35 -21.19
CA LYS A 313 -30.28 -6.88 -22.35
C LYS A 313 -31.04 -8.14 -21.99
N VAL A 314 -32.25 -8.26 -22.53
CA VAL A 314 -33.07 -9.49 -22.51
C VAL A 314 -33.40 -9.85 -23.95
N ALA A 315 -33.06 -11.08 -24.38
CA ALA A 315 -33.19 -11.50 -25.78
C ALA A 315 -32.55 -10.49 -26.77
N ASP A 316 -31.37 -9.97 -26.41
CA ASP A 316 -30.58 -8.96 -27.13
C ASP A 316 -31.23 -7.56 -27.27
N GLN A 317 -32.42 -7.34 -26.70
CA GLN A 317 -33.03 -6.02 -26.59
C GLN A 317 -32.51 -5.28 -25.35
N THR A 318 -31.98 -4.08 -25.53
CA THR A 318 -31.54 -3.20 -24.43
C THR A 318 -32.73 -2.66 -23.67
N LEU A 319 -32.67 -2.77 -22.34
CA LEU A 319 -33.66 -2.24 -21.41
C LEU A 319 -33.28 -0.84 -20.91
N THR A 320 -34.26 -0.11 -20.38
CA THR A 320 -34.12 1.23 -19.84
C THR A 320 -34.07 1.20 -18.31
N ARG A 321 -32.97 1.66 -17.72
CA ARG A 321 -32.82 1.77 -16.26
C ARG A 321 -33.89 2.71 -15.65
N GLY A 322 -34.42 2.32 -14.50
CA GLY A 322 -35.51 3.02 -13.79
C GLY A 322 -36.90 2.79 -14.38
N VAL A 323 -37.00 2.26 -15.62
CA VAL A 323 -38.28 1.93 -16.27
C VAL A 323 -38.48 0.42 -16.30
N ASP A 324 -37.50 -0.30 -16.83
CA ASP A 324 -37.57 -1.75 -17.02
C ASP A 324 -36.84 -2.50 -15.90
N TYR A 325 -35.78 -1.91 -15.34
CA TYR A 325 -35.01 -2.52 -14.26
C TYR A 325 -34.35 -1.47 -13.34
N GLU A 326 -33.99 -1.90 -12.13
CA GLU A 326 -33.14 -1.17 -11.19
C GLU A 326 -31.94 -2.03 -10.81
N VAL A 327 -30.78 -1.39 -10.61
CA VAL A 327 -29.55 -2.03 -10.12
C VAL A 327 -28.68 -0.98 -9.46
N ILE A 328 -27.90 -1.37 -8.47
CA ILE A 328 -27.03 -0.49 -7.73
C ILE A 328 -25.57 -0.89 -7.96
N SER A 329 -24.69 0.10 -8.06
CA SER A 329 -23.35 -0.05 -8.61
C SER A 329 -22.24 -0.21 -7.56
N ASP A 330 -22.58 -0.14 -6.27
CA ASP A 330 -21.61 -0.12 -5.17
C ASP A 330 -22.05 -1.03 -4.02
N SER A 331 -21.10 -1.75 -3.42
CA SER A 331 -21.31 -2.74 -2.34
C SER A 331 -22.51 -3.67 -2.59
N ASN A 332 -22.64 -4.16 -3.82
CA ASN A 332 -23.90 -4.67 -4.32
C ASN A 332 -24.37 -5.93 -3.57
N HIS A 333 -23.55 -6.98 -3.43
CA HIS A 333 -24.00 -8.24 -2.80
C HIS A 333 -22.97 -8.98 -1.95
N GLU A 334 -21.68 -8.74 -2.17
CA GLU A 334 -20.63 -9.40 -1.39
C GLU A 334 -20.16 -8.53 -0.22
N MET A 335 -19.87 -9.18 0.89
CA MET A 335 -19.26 -8.57 2.08
C MET A 335 -17.76 -8.30 1.84
N LEU A 336 -17.45 -7.51 0.81
CA LEU A 336 -16.10 -7.15 0.38
C LEU A 336 -15.51 -6.12 1.34
N GLN A 337 -14.87 -6.63 2.37
CA GLN A 337 -14.25 -5.85 3.44
C GLN A 337 -13.26 -4.81 2.90
N GLU A 338 -12.57 -5.11 1.80
CA GLU A 338 -11.62 -4.23 1.13
C GLU A 338 -12.24 -2.99 0.49
N LEU A 339 -13.54 -3.02 0.22
CA LEU A 339 -14.32 -1.91 -0.32
C LEU A 339 -15.02 -1.11 0.78
N THR A 340 -14.98 -1.57 2.04
CA THR A 340 -15.61 -0.86 3.15
C THR A 340 -14.78 0.34 3.63
N PRO A 341 -15.41 1.37 4.21
CA PRO A 341 -14.70 2.46 4.88
C PRO A 341 -13.75 1.97 5.99
N PHE A 342 -14.00 0.79 6.57
CA PHE A 342 -13.19 0.23 7.64
C PHE A 342 -11.80 -0.19 7.19
N ALA A 343 -11.61 -0.52 5.91
CA ALA A 343 -10.28 -0.81 5.36
C ALA A 343 -9.30 0.37 5.51
N ARG A 344 -9.80 1.58 5.77
CA ARG A 344 -9.02 2.82 5.93
C ARG A 344 -9.23 3.52 7.27
N ALA A 345 -9.94 2.87 8.19
CA ALA A 345 -10.28 3.44 9.48
C ALA A 345 -9.07 3.48 10.42
N GLU A 346 -8.98 4.53 11.23
CA GLU A 346 -8.07 4.54 12.37
C GLU A 346 -8.74 3.86 13.56
N ALA A 347 -8.07 2.86 14.14
CA ALA A 347 -8.62 2.09 15.25
C ALA A 347 -7.93 2.41 16.60
N SER A 348 -8.73 2.49 17.67
CA SER A 348 -8.28 2.74 19.04
C SER A 348 -9.07 1.94 20.07
N GLY A 349 -8.55 1.83 21.30
CA GLY A 349 -9.09 0.90 22.29
C GLY A 349 -8.80 -0.57 21.94
N GLY A 350 -9.61 -1.49 22.45
CA GLY A 350 -9.32 -2.93 22.45
C GLY A 350 -8.05 -3.29 23.21
N ASN A 351 -7.65 -4.55 23.11
CA ASN A 351 -6.31 -4.95 23.53
C ASN A 351 -5.38 -5.10 22.32
N ARG A 352 -4.20 -4.51 22.46
CA ARG A 352 -3.10 -4.46 21.48
C ARG A 352 -1.96 -5.40 21.91
N GLU A 353 -2.27 -6.54 22.53
CA GLU A 353 -1.28 -7.28 23.31
C GLU A 353 0.00 -7.56 22.52
N SER A 354 1.10 -7.16 23.14
CA SER A 354 2.41 -7.65 22.76
C SER A 354 2.41 -9.17 22.87
N ASN A 355 2.67 -9.89 21.78
CA ASN A 355 2.93 -11.34 21.72
C ASN A 355 1.76 -12.31 21.43
N LYS A 356 0.64 -11.88 20.83
CA LYS A 356 -0.33 -12.83 20.25
C LYS A 356 -0.52 -12.65 18.74
N SER A 357 -0.43 -13.76 18.02
CA SER A 357 -0.83 -13.87 16.61
C SER A 357 -2.33 -13.63 16.49
N GLY A 358 -2.74 -12.53 15.88
CA GLY A 358 -4.16 -12.20 15.67
C GLY A 358 -4.35 -11.24 14.51
N ALA A 359 -5.52 -11.28 13.89
CA ALA A 359 -5.84 -10.38 12.79
C ALA A 359 -6.66 -9.16 13.25
N GLY A 360 -6.53 -8.05 12.51
CA GLY A 360 -7.29 -6.83 12.77
C GLY A 360 -8.78 -7.02 12.43
N LEU A 361 -9.66 -6.66 13.37
CA LEU A 361 -11.11 -6.62 13.17
C LEU A 361 -11.45 -5.61 12.08
N PHE A 362 -12.41 -5.97 11.22
CA PHE A 362 -13.02 -5.11 10.18
C PHE A 362 -12.06 -4.46 9.17
N THR A 363 -10.77 -4.75 9.24
CA THR A 363 -9.74 -4.13 8.41
C THR A 363 -9.05 -5.11 7.43
N ARG A 364 -9.38 -6.41 7.45
CA ARG A 364 -8.67 -7.45 6.66
C ARG A 364 -9.55 -8.69 6.35
N PRO A 365 -9.72 -9.11 5.09
CA PRO A 365 -10.01 -10.50 4.73
C PRO A 365 -8.70 -11.30 4.82
N LEU A 366 -8.77 -12.56 5.24
CA LEU A 366 -7.61 -13.24 5.83
C LEU A 366 -7.43 -14.66 5.31
N TYR A 367 -6.91 -14.89 4.11
CA TYR A 367 -6.77 -16.25 3.58
C TYR A 367 -6.04 -17.26 4.51
N THR A 368 -6.61 -18.46 4.68
CA THR A 368 -5.97 -19.62 5.33
C THR A 368 -5.05 -20.32 4.34
N TRP A 369 -3.81 -20.59 4.75
CA TRP A 369 -2.85 -21.39 3.98
C TRP A 369 -3.38 -22.81 3.72
N PRO A 370 -3.17 -23.41 2.53
CA PRO A 370 -3.50 -24.82 2.31
C PRO A 370 -2.70 -25.72 3.25
N ALA A 371 -3.33 -26.79 3.75
CA ALA A 371 -2.71 -27.74 4.68
C ALA A 371 -1.55 -28.58 4.07
N ASN A 372 -1.29 -28.41 2.78
CA ASN A 372 -0.54 -29.36 1.95
C ASN A 372 0.87 -28.88 1.58
N GLN A 373 1.29 -27.70 2.03
CA GLN A 373 2.61 -27.15 1.72
C GLN A 373 3.64 -27.44 2.82
N ALA A 374 4.90 -27.58 2.40
CA ALA A 374 6.01 -27.93 3.29
C ALA A 374 6.08 -27.00 4.51
N GLN A 375 6.14 -27.60 5.71
CA GLN A 375 6.18 -26.94 7.03
C GLN A 375 7.32 -25.93 7.24
N ASN A 376 8.19 -25.72 6.24
CA ASN A 376 9.36 -24.86 6.27
C ASN A 376 9.18 -23.53 5.54
N PHE A 377 8.00 -23.24 4.98
CA PHE A 377 7.68 -21.88 4.55
C PHE A 377 7.15 -21.10 5.75
N GLY A 378 8.00 -20.20 6.23
CA GLY A 378 7.84 -19.49 7.49
C GLY A 378 6.44 -18.90 7.68
N ASN A 379 5.73 -19.47 8.64
CA ASN A 379 4.61 -18.89 9.36
C ASN A 379 4.74 -17.36 9.43
N THR A 380 3.90 -16.62 8.72
CA THR A 380 3.73 -15.15 8.81
C THR A 380 3.06 -14.72 10.12
N ASN A 381 3.37 -15.44 11.19
CA ASN A 381 3.21 -15.00 12.56
C ASN A 381 4.06 -13.75 12.76
N GLY A 382 3.49 -12.59 12.45
CA GLY A 382 3.95 -11.35 13.04
C GLY A 382 3.82 -11.48 14.55
N TRP A 383 4.92 -11.81 15.23
CA TRP A 383 5.03 -11.58 16.65
C TRP A 383 5.00 -10.06 16.84
N TYR A 384 3.81 -9.52 17.12
CA TYR A 384 3.64 -8.12 17.49
C TYR A 384 4.25 -7.94 18.87
N SER A 385 5.58 -7.89 18.95
CA SER A 385 6.25 -7.53 20.20
C SER A 385 6.43 -6.01 20.21
N ASN A 386 5.82 -5.37 21.21
CA ASN A 386 6.23 -4.06 21.75
C ASN A 386 5.77 -2.75 21.06
N GLN A 387 4.68 -2.69 20.29
CA GLN A 387 4.19 -1.40 19.77
C GLN A 387 2.79 -1.01 20.25
N LYS A 388 2.73 -0.01 21.13
CA LYS A 388 1.50 0.69 21.56
C LYS A 388 0.80 1.46 20.41
N ARG A 389 1.29 1.41 19.17
CA ARG A 389 0.82 2.18 18.00
C ARG A 389 0.43 1.31 16.80
N SER A 390 0.01 0.06 17.01
CA SER A 390 -0.65 -0.70 15.95
C SER A 390 -1.98 -0.02 15.57
N GLU A 391 -2.23 0.16 14.27
CA GLU A 391 -3.49 0.71 13.71
C GLU A 391 -4.66 -0.29 13.78
N PHE A 392 -4.44 -1.48 14.37
CA PHE A 392 -5.38 -2.60 14.34
C PHE A 392 -5.83 -3.01 15.73
N ILE A 393 -7.12 -3.32 15.86
CA ILE A 393 -7.71 -3.98 17.04
C ILE A 393 -7.85 -5.46 16.70
N SER A 394 -7.19 -6.35 17.44
CA SER A 394 -7.33 -7.81 17.23
C SER A 394 -8.32 -8.46 18.20
N MET A 395 -8.57 -7.80 19.34
CA MET A 395 -9.44 -8.26 20.43
C MET A 395 -10.13 -7.06 21.06
N ILE A 396 -11.36 -7.24 21.53
CA ILE A 396 -12.12 -6.24 22.28
C ILE A 396 -12.14 -6.70 23.74
N THR A 397 -11.80 -5.81 24.66
CA THR A 397 -11.89 -6.09 26.10
C THR A 397 -12.98 -5.25 26.73
N THR A 398 -13.49 -5.72 27.86
CA THR A 398 -14.59 -5.05 28.58
C THR A 398 -14.20 -3.66 29.10
N ASP A 399 -12.90 -3.43 29.33
CA ASP A 399 -12.32 -2.17 29.78
C ASP A 399 -11.80 -1.28 28.64
N ALA A 400 -11.69 -1.81 27.42
CA ALA A 400 -11.23 -1.07 26.25
C ALA A 400 -12.10 -1.41 25.02
N PRO A 401 -13.21 -0.69 24.79
CA PRO A 401 -14.03 -0.90 23.60
C PRO A 401 -13.26 -0.56 22.33
N GLY A 402 -13.62 -1.19 21.21
CA GLY A 402 -13.00 -0.89 19.94
C GLY A 402 -13.62 0.35 19.30
N ILE A 403 -12.83 1.37 19.00
CA ILE A 403 -13.28 2.63 18.39
C ILE A 403 -12.63 2.78 17.01
N PHE A 404 -13.43 2.98 15.98
CA PHE A 404 -13.02 3.14 14.59
C PHE A 404 -13.38 4.56 14.10
N ASP A 405 -12.39 5.35 13.70
CA ASP A 405 -12.56 6.65 13.03
C ASP A 405 -12.44 6.47 11.51
N LEU A 406 -13.57 6.58 10.81
CA LEU A 406 -13.65 6.43 9.36
C LEU A 406 -13.16 7.67 8.58
N LYS A 407 -12.75 8.74 9.28
CA LYS A 407 -12.31 10.05 8.74
C LYS A 407 -13.39 10.88 8.05
N SER A 408 -14.47 10.25 7.64
CA SER A 408 -15.69 10.87 7.11
C SER A 408 -16.91 10.15 7.64
N SER A 409 -18.09 10.75 7.50
CA SER A 409 -19.35 10.09 7.87
C SER A 409 -19.78 9.13 6.77
N PHE A 410 -20.12 7.89 7.16
CA PHE A 410 -20.59 6.85 6.24
C PHE A 410 -21.86 6.21 6.79
N ARG A 411 -22.76 5.84 5.88
CA ARG A 411 -23.91 4.98 6.17
C ARG A 411 -23.46 3.53 6.16
N LEU A 412 -23.82 2.78 7.20
CA LEU A 412 -23.60 1.34 7.31
C LEU A 412 -24.92 0.64 7.62
N ASN A 413 -25.02 -0.63 7.25
CA ASN A 413 -26.26 -1.38 7.46
C ASN A 413 -26.07 -2.86 7.81
N LYS A 414 -24.83 -3.35 7.86
CA LYS A 414 -24.56 -4.77 8.07
C LYS A 414 -23.42 -4.98 9.04
N PHE A 415 -23.68 -5.80 10.06
CA PHE A 415 -22.69 -6.29 11.00
C PHE A 415 -22.73 -7.82 11.02
N ARG A 416 -21.56 -8.44 11.03
CA ARG A 416 -21.42 -9.88 11.17
C ARG A 416 -20.25 -10.26 12.05
N LEU A 417 -20.48 -11.23 12.94
CA LEU A 417 -19.42 -12.00 13.59
C LEU A 417 -19.54 -13.49 13.24
N PRO A 418 -18.46 -14.14 12.78
CA PRO A 418 -18.48 -15.54 12.36
C PRO A 418 -18.69 -16.49 13.55
N GLN A 419 -19.10 -17.72 13.27
CA GLN A 419 -19.38 -18.75 14.30
C GLN A 419 -18.26 -18.92 15.32
N ALA A 420 -17.01 -18.91 14.84
CA ALA A 420 -15.80 -19.07 15.66
C ALA A 420 -15.47 -17.87 16.57
N PHE A 421 -16.14 -16.73 16.40
CA PHE A 421 -15.91 -15.55 17.23
C PHE A 421 -16.50 -15.73 18.65
N THR A 422 -15.95 -15.01 19.63
CA THR A 422 -16.30 -15.19 21.05
C THR A 422 -17.79 -14.96 21.30
N ALA A 423 -18.44 -15.90 22.00
CA ALA A 423 -19.82 -15.74 22.45
C ALA A 423 -19.88 -14.65 23.54
N ALA A 424 -20.69 -13.63 23.31
CA ALA A 424 -20.83 -12.46 24.17
C ALA A 424 -22.07 -11.65 23.77
N THR A 425 -22.42 -10.66 24.57
CA THR A 425 -23.30 -9.57 24.11
C THR A 425 -22.43 -8.49 23.48
N TYR A 426 -22.75 -8.11 22.25
CA TYR A 426 -22.07 -7.06 21.51
C TYR A 426 -22.96 -5.84 21.38
N THR A 427 -22.41 -4.66 21.67
CA THR A 427 -23.10 -3.38 21.49
C THR A 427 -22.34 -2.56 20.46
N LEU A 428 -23.01 -2.19 19.37
CA LEU A 428 -22.48 -1.26 18.38
C LEU A 428 -23.09 0.13 18.62
N SER A 429 -22.26 1.16 18.64
CA SER A 429 -22.68 2.55 18.76
C SER A 429 -21.99 3.42 17.70
N VAL A 430 -22.64 4.53 17.34
CA VAL A 430 -22.18 5.49 16.33
C VAL A 430 -22.07 6.90 16.90
N SER A 431 -21.16 7.70 16.35
CA SER A 431 -20.93 9.09 16.74
C SER A 431 -20.41 9.93 15.56
N ASP A 432 -20.76 11.21 15.52
CA ASP A 432 -20.18 12.18 14.58
C ASP A 432 -18.97 12.92 15.15
N ASP A 433 -18.86 13.05 16.48
CA ASP A 433 -17.85 13.86 17.18
C ASP A 433 -16.77 13.02 17.90
N GLY A 434 -16.98 11.72 18.03
CA GLY A 434 -16.09 10.79 18.73
C GLY A 434 -16.19 10.85 20.26
N ASN A 435 -17.12 11.64 20.81
CA ASN A 435 -17.32 11.81 22.25
C ASN A 435 -18.69 11.28 22.68
N THR A 436 -19.74 11.61 21.94
CA THR A 436 -21.12 11.21 22.26
C THR A 436 -21.54 10.08 21.34
N PHE A 437 -21.71 8.89 21.89
CA PHE A 437 -22.09 7.70 21.15
C PHE A 437 -23.56 7.35 21.36
N THR A 438 -24.27 7.12 20.26
CA THR A 438 -25.65 6.62 20.25
C THR A 438 -25.63 5.13 19.91
N GLN A 439 -26.30 4.32 20.73
CA GLN A 439 -26.41 2.88 20.49
C GLN A 439 -27.19 2.61 19.19
N VAL A 440 -26.61 1.77 18.32
CA VAL A 440 -27.23 1.26 17.10
C VAL A 440 -27.95 -0.04 17.39
N PHE A 441 -27.27 -1.00 18.02
CA PHE A 441 -27.87 -2.25 18.48
C PHE A 441 -27.12 -2.81 19.71
N GLN A 442 -27.76 -3.76 20.37
CA GLN A 442 -27.15 -4.63 21.38
C GLN A 442 -27.71 -6.04 21.21
N GLU A 443 -26.86 -6.99 20.82
CA GLU A 443 -27.28 -8.34 20.46
C GLU A 443 -26.39 -9.41 21.09
N VAL A 444 -26.98 -10.58 21.36
CA VAL A 444 -26.24 -11.73 21.89
C VAL A 444 -25.72 -12.58 20.74
N LYS A 445 -24.40 -12.81 20.70
CA LYS A 445 -23.81 -13.85 19.88
C LYS A 445 -23.73 -15.13 20.68
N GLU A 446 -24.47 -16.14 20.25
CA GLU A 446 -24.41 -17.48 20.82
C GLU A 446 -23.13 -18.23 20.43
N LYS A 447 -22.80 -19.25 21.22
CA LYS A 447 -21.62 -20.09 20.97
C LYS A 447 -21.83 -20.93 19.71
N ASN A 448 -20.84 -20.93 18.82
CA ASN A 448 -20.85 -21.63 17.53
C ASN A 448 -21.93 -21.15 16.55
N GLU A 449 -22.59 -20.02 16.82
CA GLU A 449 -23.55 -19.39 15.92
C GLU A 449 -22.97 -18.10 15.35
N GLU A 450 -23.38 -17.77 14.13
CA GLU A 450 -23.07 -16.50 13.50
C GLU A 450 -23.99 -15.43 14.10
N LEU A 451 -23.45 -14.25 14.38
CA LEU A 451 -24.28 -13.08 14.66
C LEU A 451 -24.33 -12.25 13.38
N VAL A 452 -25.52 -12.10 12.80
CA VAL A 452 -25.79 -11.20 11.68
C VAL A 452 -26.82 -10.17 12.13
N VAL A 453 -26.48 -8.90 12.00
CA VAL A 453 -27.37 -7.80 12.35
C VAL A 453 -27.50 -6.87 11.18
N ASP A 454 -28.74 -6.70 10.71
CA ASP A 454 -29.14 -5.64 9.79
C ASP A 454 -29.54 -4.41 10.58
N PHE A 455 -29.01 -3.25 10.19
CA PHE A 455 -29.31 -1.96 10.82
C PHE A 455 -29.29 -0.86 9.76
N ASP A 456 -29.53 0.40 10.16
CA ASP A 456 -29.30 1.54 9.29
C ASP A 456 -28.86 2.73 10.13
N ALA A 457 -27.58 3.06 10.06
CA ALA A 457 -27.01 4.16 10.82
C ALA A 457 -25.91 4.86 10.03
N THR A 458 -25.79 6.17 10.25
CA THR A 458 -24.78 7.01 9.59
C THR A 458 -23.95 7.70 10.65
N GLY A 459 -22.62 7.70 10.47
CA GLY A 459 -21.71 8.44 11.31
C GLY A 459 -20.24 8.19 10.97
N ARG A 460 -19.36 8.94 11.64
CA ARG A 460 -17.91 8.90 11.40
C ARG A 460 -17.18 7.93 12.34
N TYR A 461 -17.56 7.92 13.60
CA TYR A 461 -16.93 7.12 14.65
C TYR A 461 -17.85 5.96 15.03
N TRP A 462 -17.27 4.76 15.08
CA TRP A 462 -18.01 3.54 15.42
C TRP A 462 -17.35 2.88 16.62
N LYS A 463 -18.15 2.54 17.63
CA LYS A 463 -17.69 1.91 18.88
C LYS A 463 -18.32 0.53 19.01
N LEU A 464 -17.49 -0.48 19.21
CA LEU A 464 -17.90 -1.86 19.47
C LEU A 464 -17.50 -2.27 20.89
N GLU A 465 -18.50 -2.62 21.67
CA GLU A 465 -18.43 -3.06 23.06
C GLU A 465 -18.81 -4.54 23.19
N THR A 466 -18.33 -5.17 24.25
CA THR A 466 -18.55 -6.60 24.55
C THR A 466 -18.70 -6.81 26.05
N THR A 467 -19.48 -7.81 26.47
CA THR A 467 -19.62 -8.18 27.89
C THR A 467 -18.50 -9.08 28.42
N VAL A 468 -17.65 -9.63 27.54
CA VAL A 468 -16.47 -10.43 27.89
C VAL A 468 -15.29 -10.07 27.00
N ASN A 469 -14.08 -10.33 27.47
CA ASN A 469 -12.88 -10.19 26.63
C ASN A 469 -12.95 -11.20 25.48
N THR A 470 -12.88 -10.71 24.24
CA THR A 470 -12.92 -11.56 23.05
C THR A 470 -11.58 -12.26 22.83
N THR A 471 -11.59 -13.35 22.08
CA THR A 471 -10.40 -13.96 21.49
C THR A 471 -9.97 -13.18 20.24
N ALA A 472 -8.73 -13.40 19.80
CA ALA A 472 -8.28 -12.85 18.52
C ALA A 472 -9.10 -13.47 17.37
N ALA A 473 -9.45 -12.67 16.37
CA ALA A 473 -10.06 -13.18 15.15
C ALA A 473 -9.11 -14.16 14.46
N ALA A 474 -9.64 -15.33 14.06
CA ALA A 474 -8.93 -16.29 13.23
C ALA A 474 -8.84 -15.79 11.77
N PHE A 475 -7.84 -16.29 11.06
CA PHE A 475 -7.67 -16.04 9.62
C PHE A 475 -8.64 -16.97 8.84
N SER A 476 -9.41 -16.45 7.89
CA SER A 476 -10.08 -17.25 6.85
C SER A 476 -10.17 -16.58 5.47
N ALA A 477 -9.96 -17.41 4.45
CA ALA A 477 -10.13 -17.18 3.03
C ALA A 477 -11.55 -16.84 2.62
N ASN A 478 -12.48 -17.46 3.33
CA ASN A 478 -13.88 -17.29 3.09
C ASN A 478 -14.30 -15.97 3.73
N PRO A 479 -14.84 -15.02 2.95
CA PRO A 479 -15.35 -13.79 3.53
C PRO A 479 -16.41 -14.09 4.59
N MET A 480 -17.10 -15.24 4.58
CA MET A 480 -18.08 -15.61 5.63
C MET A 480 -17.49 -15.90 7.01
N ASP A 481 -16.21 -16.21 7.09
CA ASP A 481 -15.54 -16.64 8.32
C ASP A 481 -14.80 -15.50 9.04
N VAL A 482 -14.91 -14.27 8.56
CA VAL A 482 -14.27 -13.08 9.15
C VAL A 482 -15.31 -12.08 9.69
N PRO A 483 -15.00 -11.27 10.71
CA PRO A 483 -15.88 -10.18 11.13
C PRO A 483 -16.09 -9.15 10.02
N PHE A 484 -17.35 -8.74 9.79
CA PHE A 484 -17.70 -7.70 8.83
C PHE A 484 -18.50 -6.57 9.49
N LEU A 485 -18.18 -5.33 9.11
CA LEU A 485 -18.95 -4.15 9.45
C LEU A 485 -18.87 -3.21 8.27
N GLY A 486 -20.01 -2.93 7.64
CA GLY A 486 -20.03 -2.25 6.37
C GLY A 486 -21.42 -1.91 5.88
N PHE A 487 -21.45 -1.43 4.64
CA PHE A 487 -22.66 -1.27 3.87
C PHE A 487 -22.74 -2.41 2.85
N VAL A 488 -23.90 -3.06 2.74
CA VAL A 488 -24.19 -4.15 1.81
C VAL A 488 -25.59 -3.95 1.25
N GLN A 489 -25.75 -4.03 -0.06
CA GLN A 489 -27.06 -3.91 -0.70
C GLN A 489 -27.69 -5.29 -0.90
N ASP A 490 -28.91 -5.33 -1.44
CA ASP A 490 -29.60 -6.61 -1.67
C ASP A 490 -28.96 -7.43 -2.79
N GLY A 491 -28.26 -6.80 -3.73
CA GLY A 491 -27.42 -7.49 -4.68
C GLY A 491 -28.05 -7.83 -6.00
N TYR A 492 -29.27 -7.36 -6.23
CA TYR A 492 -30.08 -7.82 -7.34
C TYR A 492 -30.19 -6.77 -8.44
N ILE A 493 -30.39 -7.28 -9.65
CA ILE A 493 -31.01 -6.54 -10.74
C ILE A 493 -32.51 -6.81 -10.62
N HIS A 494 -33.26 -5.76 -10.30
CA HIS A 494 -34.71 -5.82 -10.09
C HIS A 494 -35.43 -5.47 -11.38
N PHE A 495 -35.94 -6.47 -12.09
CA PHE A 495 -36.78 -6.26 -13.26
C PHE A 495 -38.20 -5.87 -12.85
N LYS A 496 -38.75 -4.83 -13.47
CA LYS A 496 -40.16 -4.44 -13.25
C LYS A 496 -41.12 -5.50 -13.81
N THR A 497 -40.73 -6.16 -14.90
CA THR A 497 -41.43 -7.30 -15.52
C THR A 497 -40.49 -8.51 -15.63
N ALA A 498 -40.95 -9.68 -15.21
CA ALA A 498 -40.15 -10.89 -15.25
C ALA A 498 -39.74 -11.23 -16.70
N PRO A 499 -38.44 -11.47 -16.97
CA PRO A 499 -37.98 -11.95 -18.27
C PRO A 499 -38.64 -13.27 -18.65
N SER A 500 -39.08 -13.42 -19.90
CA SER A 500 -39.81 -14.62 -20.35
C SER A 500 -38.94 -15.88 -20.31
N SER A 501 -39.59 -17.02 -20.14
CA SER A 501 -38.91 -18.31 -20.02
C SER A 501 -37.96 -18.58 -21.20
N GLY A 502 -36.72 -18.94 -20.90
CA GLY A 502 -35.69 -19.28 -21.89
C GLY A 502 -34.95 -18.07 -22.49
N THR A 503 -35.29 -16.83 -22.11
CA THR A 503 -34.59 -15.64 -22.62
C THR A 503 -33.27 -15.41 -21.89
N ARG A 504 -32.19 -15.21 -22.65
CA ARG A 504 -30.87 -14.87 -22.09
C ARG A 504 -30.87 -13.44 -21.58
N ILE A 505 -30.31 -13.25 -20.39
CA ILE A 505 -30.10 -11.96 -19.73
C ILE A 505 -28.60 -11.68 -19.71
N THR A 506 -28.19 -10.50 -20.20
CA THR A 506 -26.79 -10.06 -20.15
C THR A 506 -26.66 -8.64 -19.63
N MET A 507 -25.48 -8.33 -19.07
CA MET A 507 -25.13 -7.04 -18.51
C MET A 507 -23.86 -6.51 -19.16
N THR A 508 -23.86 -5.24 -19.55
CA THR A 508 -22.67 -4.49 -19.96
C THR A 508 -22.41 -3.39 -18.95
N VAL A 509 -21.17 -3.22 -18.50
CA VAL A 509 -20.78 -2.17 -17.52
C VAL A 509 -19.42 -1.59 -17.87
N GLN A 510 -19.12 -0.40 -17.33
CA GLN A 510 -17.75 0.09 -17.21
C GLN A 510 -17.18 -0.25 -15.83
N MET A 511 -15.91 -0.64 -15.80
CA MET A 511 -15.14 -0.86 -14.57
C MET A 511 -14.05 0.21 -14.44
N ASP A 512 -13.81 0.69 -13.22
CA ASP A 512 -12.78 1.71 -12.91
C ASP A 512 -11.57 1.14 -12.15
N ARG A 513 -11.58 -0.17 -11.93
CA ARG A 513 -10.54 -0.91 -11.24
C ARG A 513 -10.47 -2.33 -11.78
N PRO A 514 -9.28 -2.95 -11.79
CA PRO A 514 -9.16 -4.36 -12.10
C PRO A 514 -9.98 -5.19 -11.10
N PHE A 515 -10.54 -6.29 -11.57
CA PHE A 515 -11.23 -7.26 -10.71
C PHE A 515 -10.96 -8.68 -11.23
N LYS A 516 -10.97 -9.64 -10.30
CA LYS A 516 -10.76 -11.06 -10.56
C LYS A 516 -11.98 -11.85 -10.10
N THR A 517 -12.41 -12.83 -10.87
CA THR A 517 -13.43 -13.84 -10.56
C THR A 517 -12.94 -15.18 -11.08
N SER A 518 -13.60 -16.31 -10.79
CA SER A 518 -13.24 -17.62 -11.37
C SER A 518 -13.17 -17.60 -12.91
N GLU A 519 -13.91 -16.71 -13.57
CA GLU A 519 -14.05 -16.62 -15.02
C GLU A 519 -13.16 -15.55 -15.68
N THR A 520 -12.47 -14.71 -14.89
CA THR A 520 -11.67 -13.60 -15.43
C THR A 520 -10.17 -13.83 -15.31
N VAL A 521 -9.43 -13.38 -16.33
CA VAL A 521 -7.98 -13.25 -16.33
C VAL A 521 -7.64 -11.77 -16.27
N ILE A 522 -6.65 -11.40 -15.46
CA ILE A 522 -6.11 -10.04 -15.49
C ILE A 522 -4.77 -10.10 -16.20
N ASP A 523 -4.67 -9.42 -17.34
CA ASP A 523 -3.42 -9.14 -18.03
C ASP A 523 -3.13 -7.64 -17.90
N TYR A 524 -2.06 -7.28 -17.19
CA TYR A 524 -1.65 -5.89 -17.00
C TYR A 524 -0.20 -5.69 -17.43
N SER A 525 0.10 -4.54 -18.01
CA SER A 525 1.45 -4.13 -18.33
C SER A 525 1.64 -2.66 -17.94
N ALA A 526 2.84 -2.28 -17.52
CA ALA A 526 3.20 -0.89 -17.20
C ALA A 526 4.66 -0.59 -17.53
N GLU A 527 4.95 0.70 -17.78
CA GLU A 527 6.30 1.22 -17.96
C GLU A 527 6.58 2.31 -16.91
N VAL A 528 7.78 2.34 -16.35
CA VAL A 528 8.22 3.38 -15.41
C VAL A 528 9.57 3.91 -15.87
N GLU A 529 9.71 5.24 -15.95
CA GLU A 529 10.96 5.92 -16.29
C GLU A 529 11.50 6.68 -15.06
N ILE A 530 12.80 6.54 -14.79
CA ILE A 530 13.53 7.34 -13.80
C ILE A 530 14.57 8.15 -14.56
N SER A 531 14.70 9.44 -14.25
CA SER A 531 15.72 10.32 -14.84
C SER A 531 16.35 11.22 -13.78
N VAL A 532 17.58 11.66 -14.06
CA VAL A 532 18.38 12.54 -13.20
C VAL A 532 18.73 13.81 -13.94
#